data_AF-A0A7S1ZAE4-F1
#
_entry.id   AF-A0A7S1ZAE4-F1
#
_cell.length_a   1.000
_cell.length_b   1.000
_cell.length_c   1.000
_cell.angle_alpha   90.00
_cell.angle_beta   90.00
_cell.angle_gamma   90.00
#
_symmetry.space_group_name_H-M   'P 1'
#
loop_
_entity.id
_entity.type
_entity.pdbx_description
1 polymer ?
#
loop_
_entity_poly.entity_id
_entity_poly.type
_entity_poly.pdbx_seq_one_letter_code
_entity_poly.pdbx_strand_id
1 'polypeptide(L)'
;AMLDERGHTGIPKGTTAHRSALYIATAGPSDLIPFHLPDTRADRQLRIDFGGVWNLSSSFPADITGEHTLKMTHAVDLRLFQHVSTRAAPEYDVILPPPKEEGAWDGELGVWFETDWGGERRIVVKGTKRGKYSFNSTDIHEGDELLQIDGEYVSE
;
A
#
# COMPACT_ATOMS: atom_id res chain seq x y z
N ALA A 1 13.74 -4.83 -20.71
CA ALA A 1 15.20 -4.73 -20.55
C ALA A 1 15.47 -3.63 -19.52
N MET A 2 15.66 -4.00 -18.24
CA MET A 2 15.95 -3.04 -17.17
C MET A 2 17.46 -2.89 -17.09
N LEU A 3 17.94 -1.66 -17.17
CA LEU A 3 19.34 -1.28 -17.23
C LEU A 3 20.04 -1.66 -15.91
N ASP A 4 21.05 -2.51 -16.05
CA ASP A 4 21.89 -3.07 -15.00
C ASP A 4 22.90 -2.00 -14.53
N GLU A 5 22.43 -1.01 -13.74
CA GLU A 5 23.32 -0.04 -13.11
C GLU A 5 24.05 -0.67 -11.90
N ARG A 6 25.10 -1.43 -12.18
CA ARG A 6 25.96 -2.00 -11.14
C ARG A 6 26.82 -0.93 -10.46
N GLY A 7 26.93 -0.98 -9.14
CA GLY A 7 27.89 -0.17 -8.37
C GLY A 7 29.33 -0.66 -8.54
N HIS A 8 30.29 0.07 -7.98
CA HIS A 8 31.73 -0.25 -8.06
C HIS A 8 32.10 -1.66 -7.54
N THR A 9 31.25 -2.28 -6.72
CA THR A 9 31.44 -3.62 -6.15
C THR A 9 30.70 -4.73 -6.91
N GLY A 10 30.08 -4.42 -8.05
CA GLY A 10 29.24 -5.36 -8.81
C GLY A 10 27.83 -5.56 -8.23
N ILE A 11 27.56 -5.00 -7.05
CA ILE A 11 26.24 -5.02 -6.41
C ILE A 11 25.32 -3.97 -7.08
N PRO A 12 24.07 -4.32 -7.45
CA PRO A 12 23.12 -3.38 -8.04
C PRO A 12 22.82 -2.17 -7.14
N LYS A 13 22.69 -0.98 -7.74
CA LYS A 13 22.21 0.21 -7.01
C LYS A 13 20.78 -0.02 -6.52
N GLY A 14 20.54 0.15 -5.22
CA GLY A 14 19.22 -0.01 -4.60
C GLY A 14 19.01 -1.29 -3.80
N THR A 15 20.00 -2.21 -3.75
CA THR A 15 19.92 -3.36 -2.85
C THR A 15 19.95 -2.92 -1.38
N THR A 16 19.37 -3.73 -0.50
CA THR A 16 19.49 -3.60 0.96
C THR A 16 20.62 -4.46 1.55
N ALA A 17 21.51 -4.96 0.70
CA ALA A 17 22.69 -5.71 1.14
C ALA A 17 23.57 -4.87 2.08
N HIS A 18 24.16 -5.53 3.08
CA HIS A 18 25.08 -4.86 4.01
C HIS A 18 26.32 -4.36 3.27
N ARG A 19 26.94 -3.27 3.76
CA ARG A 19 28.16 -2.67 3.17
C ARG A 19 29.36 -3.63 3.04
N SER A 20 29.38 -4.69 3.83
CA SER A 20 30.41 -5.74 3.79
C SER A 20 30.01 -6.96 2.97
N ALA A 21 28.84 -6.94 2.32
CA ALA A 21 28.42 -8.01 1.45
C ALA A 21 29.34 -8.06 0.22
N LEU A 22 29.63 -9.28 -0.21
CA LEU A 22 30.42 -9.53 -1.40
C LEU A 22 29.46 -9.95 -2.53
N TYR A 23 29.57 -9.30 -3.68
CA TYR A 23 28.96 -9.82 -4.90
C TYR A 23 29.67 -11.11 -5.32
N ILE A 24 28.89 -12.14 -5.68
CA ILE A 24 29.41 -13.46 -6.06
C ILE A 24 29.18 -13.69 -7.55
N ALA A 25 27.91 -13.77 -7.97
CA ALA A 25 27.53 -14.00 -9.35
C ALA A 25 26.08 -13.56 -9.60
N THR A 26 25.73 -13.42 -10.88
CA THR A 26 24.35 -13.24 -11.35
C THR A 26 23.97 -14.46 -12.15
N ALA A 27 22.84 -15.09 -11.82
CA ALA A 27 22.30 -16.26 -12.51
C ALA A 27 20.89 -15.97 -13.00
N GLY A 28 20.58 -16.42 -14.22
CA GLY A 28 19.24 -16.46 -14.76
C GLY A 28 18.44 -17.66 -14.24
N PRO A 29 17.14 -17.74 -14.57
CA PRO A 29 16.33 -18.89 -14.24
C PRO A 29 16.93 -20.17 -14.82
N SER A 30 17.15 -21.18 -13.96
CA SER A 30 17.73 -22.48 -14.32
C SER A 30 19.20 -22.49 -14.74
N ASP A 31 19.92 -21.37 -14.58
CA ASP A 31 21.35 -21.34 -14.86
C ASP A 31 22.17 -22.09 -13.80
N LEU A 32 23.15 -22.88 -14.26
CA LEU A 32 24.16 -23.50 -13.41
C LEU A 32 25.47 -22.73 -13.57
N ILE A 33 25.75 -21.84 -12.63
CA ILE A 33 26.93 -20.97 -12.68
C ILE A 33 27.92 -21.38 -11.59
N PRO A 34 29.18 -21.69 -11.95
CA PRO A 34 30.21 -21.90 -10.95
C PRO A 34 30.58 -20.57 -10.30
N PHE A 35 30.69 -20.56 -8.98
CA PHE A 35 31.18 -19.41 -8.23
C PHE A 35 32.14 -19.85 -7.12
N HIS A 36 32.98 -18.91 -6.70
CA HIS A 36 33.90 -19.12 -5.59
C HIS A 36 33.44 -18.28 -4.40
N LEU A 37 33.33 -18.93 -3.25
CA LEU A 37 33.13 -18.23 -1.98
C LEU A 37 34.48 -17.91 -1.36
N PRO A 38 34.64 -16.73 -0.74
CA PRO A 38 35.84 -16.45 0.04
C PRO A 38 36.01 -17.51 1.13
N ASP A 39 37.26 -17.89 1.38
CA ASP A 39 37.60 -18.80 2.48
C ASP A 39 37.49 -18.01 3.79
N THR A 40 36.43 -18.30 4.54
CA THR A 40 36.19 -17.72 5.85
C THR A 40 36.34 -18.82 6.88
N ARG A 41 37.05 -18.55 7.98
CA ARG A 41 37.10 -19.44 9.16
C ARG A 41 35.76 -19.46 9.96
N ALA A 42 34.68 -19.00 9.35
CA ALA A 42 33.37 -18.79 9.94
C ALA A 42 32.29 -19.25 8.93
N ASP A 43 31.08 -19.49 9.44
CA ASP A 43 29.94 -19.94 8.64
C ASP A 43 29.61 -18.96 7.52
N ARG A 44 29.49 -19.47 6.29
CA ARG A 44 29.17 -18.66 5.11
C ARG A 44 27.68 -18.62 4.91
N GLN A 45 27.16 -17.42 4.66
CA GLN A 45 25.74 -17.16 4.45
C GLN A 45 25.56 -16.46 3.12
N LEU A 46 24.59 -16.92 2.34
CA LEU A 46 24.22 -16.36 1.06
C LEU A 46 22.86 -15.68 1.14
N ARG A 47 22.65 -14.73 0.22
CA ARG A 47 21.38 -14.05 -0.02
C ARG A 47 21.20 -13.87 -1.51
N ILE A 48 19.95 -13.86 -1.96
CA ILE A 48 19.57 -13.68 -3.35
C ILE A 48 18.87 -12.33 -3.48
N ASP A 49 19.24 -11.59 -4.52
CA ASP A 49 18.65 -10.33 -4.90
C ASP A 49 18.10 -10.41 -6.33
N PHE A 50 16.84 -10.04 -6.53
CA PHE A 50 16.22 -9.91 -7.85
C PHE A 50 16.34 -8.49 -8.41
N GLY A 51 16.79 -7.52 -7.60
CA GLY A 51 16.88 -6.11 -7.93
C GLY A 51 15.52 -5.41 -8.01
N GLY A 52 15.58 -4.11 -8.32
CA GLY A 52 14.42 -3.26 -8.52
C GLY A 52 13.57 -3.12 -7.25
N VAL A 53 12.35 -3.63 -7.30
CA VAL A 53 11.31 -3.49 -6.27
C VAL A 53 11.19 -4.75 -5.39
N TRP A 54 12.15 -5.66 -5.42
CA TRP A 54 12.16 -6.83 -4.55
C TRP A 54 13.05 -6.60 -3.33
N ASN A 55 12.63 -7.10 -2.17
CA ASN A 55 13.49 -7.14 -0.99
C ASN A 55 14.51 -8.27 -1.15
N LEU A 56 15.70 -8.05 -0.58
CA LEU A 56 16.74 -9.07 -0.44
C LEU A 56 16.21 -10.29 0.34
N SER A 57 16.61 -11.50 -0.07
CA SER A 57 16.16 -12.73 0.59
C SER A 57 16.65 -12.83 2.04
N SER A 58 16.03 -13.74 2.81
CA SER A 58 16.63 -14.24 4.06
C SER A 58 17.99 -14.89 3.79
N SER A 59 18.86 -14.87 4.81
CA SER A 59 20.16 -15.56 4.73
C SER A 59 19.96 -17.06 4.78
N PHE A 60 20.76 -17.79 4.02
CA PHE A 60 20.82 -19.25 4.09
C PHE A 60 22.28 -19.73 4.07
N PRO A 61 22.57 -20.86 4.74
CA PRO A 61 23.94 -21.37 4.83
C PRO A 61 24.45 -21.81 3.46
N ALA A 62 25.69 -21.45 3.15
CA ALA A 62 26.37 -21.88 1.92
C ALA A 62 27.02 -23.26 2.06
N ASP A 63 27.33 -23.65 3.30
CA ASP A 63 28.14 -24.83 3.63
C ASP A 63 27.31 -26.10 3.83
N ILE A 64 25.98 -25.98 3.79
CA ILE A 64 25.04 -27.09 3.98
C ILE A 64 24.41 -27.42 2.64
N THR A 65 24.65 -28.63 2.15
CA THR A 65 24.02 -29.14 0.93
C THR A 65 22.53 -29.38 1.18
N GLY A 66 21.68 -28.82 0.33
CA GLY A 66 20.25 -29.05 0.39
C GLY A 66 19.44 -28.14 -0.54
N GLU A 67 18.14 -28.32 -0.53
CA GLU A 67 17.18 -27.44 -1.20
C GLU A 67 16.68 -26.38 -0.21
N HIS A 68 16.65 -25.12 -0.64
CA HIS A 68 16.16 -24.00 0.15
C HIS A 68 15.00 -23.31 -0.55
N THR A 69 13.87 -23.22 0.14
CA THR A 69 12.72 -22.42 -0.31
C THR A 69 12.74 -21.07 0.39
N LEU A 70 12.99 -20.00 -0.38
CA LEU A 70 13.08 -18.64 0.14
C LEU A 70 11.85 -17.84 -0.27
N LYS A 71 11.18 -17.23 0.72
CA LYS A 71 10.10 -16.28 0.45
C LYS A 71 10.70 -14.95 0.02
N MET A 72 10.28 -14.47 -1.15
CA MET A 72 10.62 -13.13 -1.62
C MET A 72 9.42 -12.20 -1.46
N THR A 73 9.68 -11.00 -0.96
CA THR A 73 8.66 -9.97 -0.74
C THR A 73 8.94 -8.78 -1.62
N HIS A 74 7.93 -8.29 -2.31
CA HIS A 74 8.01 -7.04 -3.04
C HIS A 74 8.09 -5.87 -2.06
N ALA A 75 9.05 -4.97 -2.25
CA ALA A 75 9.06 -3.66 -1.64
C ALA A 75 7.93 -2.85 -2.27
N VAL A 76 6.95 -2.45 -1.46
CA VAL A 76 5.85 -1.60 -1.92
C VAL A 76 5.97 -0.25 -1.24
N ASP A 77 5.99 0.81 -2.02
CA ASP A 77 5.95 2.17 -1.48
C ASP A 77 4.53 2.46 -1.00
N LEU A 78 4.37 2.49 0.33
CA LEU A 78 3.07 2.76 0.96
C LEU A 78 2.50 4.13 0.57
N ARG A 79 3.34 5.07 0.11
CA ARG A 79 2.89 6.40 -0.36
C ARG A 79 2.16 6.34 -1.70
N LEU A 80 2.39 5.29 -2.49
CA LEU A 80 1.74 5.10 -3.79
C LEU A 80 0.40 4.35 -3.67
N PHE A 81 0.05 3.86 -2.49
CA PHE A 81 -1.28 3.32 -2.26
C PHE A 81 -2.29 4.45 -2.21
N GLN A 82 -3.38 4.27 -2.96
CA GLN A 82 -4.57 5.10 -2.82
C GLN A 82 -5.05 4.97 -1.37
N HIS A 83 -4.97 6.08 -0.62
CA HIS A 83 -5.53 6.14 0.71
C HIS A 83 -7.04 6.06 0.54
N VAL A 84 -7.64 4.95 0.97
CA VAL A 84 -9.09 4.87 1.08
C VAL A 84 -9.43 5.60 2.36
N SER A 85 -9.97 6.82 2.22
CA SER A 85 -10.55 7.56 3.34
C SER A 85 -11.70 6.72 3.89
N THR A 86 -11.46 6.10 5.04
CA THR A 86 -12.48 5.37 5.79
C THR A 86 -12.86 6.21 7.00
N ARG A 87 -13.92 5.82 7.73
CA ARG A 87 -14.29 6.41 9.03
C ARG A 87 -13.12 6.58 10.04
N ALA A 88 -12.02 5.85 9.87
CA ALA A 88 -10.82 6.03 10.71
C ALA A 88 -10.12 7.39 10.49
N ALA A 89 -10.45 8.10 9.42
CA ALA A 89 -10.00 9.47 9.18
C ALA A 89 -10.93 10.48 9.86
N PRO A 90 -10.39 11.62 10.34
CA PRO A 90 -11.20 12.70 10.91
C PRO A 90 -12.16 13.32 9.88
N GLU A 91 -11.83 13.22 8.60
CA GLU A 91 -12.61 13.70 7.46
C GLU A 91 -12.57 12.62 6.36
N TYR A 92 -13.69 12.39 5.68
CA TYR A 92 -13.78 11.42 4.60
C TYR A 92 -14.78 11.86 3.53
N ASP A 93 -14.53 11.46 2.29
CA ASP A 93 -15.38 11.81 1.15
C ASP A 93 -16.47 10.75 0.95
N VAL A 94 -17.68 11.21 0.64
CA VAL A 94 -18.77 10.35 0.18
C VAL A 94 -18.99 10.62 -1.30
N ILE A 95 -18.60 9.66 -2.13
CA ILE A 95 -18.76 9.75 -3.58
C ILE A 95 -20.14 9.21 -3.95
N LEU A 96 -20.98 10.08 -4.52
CA LEU A 96 -22.28 9.68 -5.03
C LEU A 96 -22.11 8.98 -6.39
N PRO A 97 -22.81 7.84 -6.62
CA PRO A 97 -22.71 7.13 -7.89
C PRO A 97 -23.35 7.97 -9.01
N PRO A 98 -22.87 7.84 -10.26
CA PRO A 98 -23.42 8.58 -11.37
C PRO A 98 -24.90 8.20 -11.60
N PRO A 99 -25.77 9.14 -12.04
CA PRO A 99 -27.21 8.91 -12.20
C PRO A 99 -27.63 7.78 -13.18
N LYS A 100 -26.66 7.12 -13.82
CA LYS A 100 -26.87 6.16 -14.92
C LYS A 100 -26.54 4.71 -14.55
N GLU A 101 -26.08 4.43 -13.33
CA GLU A 101 -25.88 3.06 -12.89
C GLU A 101 -27.22 2.46 -12.44
N GLU A 102 -27.87 1.76 -13.36
CA GLU A 102 -29.12 1.02 -13.12
C GLU A 102 -28.91 -0.03 -12.02
N GLY A 103 -29.42 0.25 -10.81
CA GLY A 103 -29.70 -0.79 -9.81
C GLY A 103 -29.41 -0.44 -8.35
N ALA A 104 -28.50 0.49 -8.05
CA ALA A 104 -28.07 0.74 -6.67
C ALA A 104 -28.47 2.12 -6.11
N TRP A 105 -28.71 3.10 -6.99
CA TRP A 105 -28.97 4.49 -6.60
C TRP A 105 -30.20 5.02 -7.29
N ASP A 106 -31.19 5.42 -6.51
CA ASP A 106 -32.47 5.95 -6.98
C ASP A 106 -32.49 7.49 -7.07
N GLY A 107 -31.31 8.13 -6.96
CA GLY A 107 -31.19 9.58 -6.91
C GLY A 107 -31.25 10.19 -5.51
N GLU A 108 -31.57 9.39 -4.48
CA GLU A 108 -31.75 9.89 -3.10
C GLU A 108 -30.65 9.36 -2.17
N LEU A 109 -29.89 10.28 -1.55
CA LEU A 109 -28.88 9.93 -0.53
C LEU A 109 -29.52 9.28 0.70
N GLY A 110 -30.64 9.84 1.17
CA GLY A 110 -31.37 9.33 2.33
C GLY A 110 -30.84 9.84 3.68
N VAL A 111 -30.26 11.04 3.71
CA VAL A 111 -29.76 11.68 4.94
C VAL A 111 -30.71 12.78 5.41
N TRP A 112 -30.95 12.84 6.71
CA TRP A 112 -31.57 13.99 7.36
C TRP A 112 -30.49 14.85 8.01
N PHE A 113 -30.39 16.10 7.57
CA PHE A 113 -29.51 17.08 8.17
C PHE A 113 -30.27 17.95 9.17
N GLU A 114 -29.56 18.42 10.18
CA GLU A 114 -30.01 19.41 11.15
C GLU A 114 -28.94 20.49 11.29
N THR A 115 -29.36 21.74 11.39
CA THR A 115 -28.43 22.82 11.74
C THR A 115 -28.31 22.87 13.26
N ASP A 116 -27.09 22.77 13.78
CA ASP A 116 -26.84 23.11 15.18
C ASP A 116 -26.87 24.64 15.31
N TRP A 117 -27.73 25.12 16.20
CA TRP A 117 -27.94 26.54 16.48
C TRP A 117 -26.97 27.08 17.54
N GLY A 118 -25.98 26.29 17.96
CA GLY A 118 -24.85 26.73 18.78
C GLY A 118 -24.01 27.84 18.14
N GLY A 119 -22.99 28.31 18.86
CA GLY A 119 -22.16 29.46 18.46
C GLY A 119 -21.42 29.31 17.13
N GLU A 120 -21.26 28.08 16.64
CA GLU A 120 -20.78 27.76 15.30
C GLU A 120 -21.92 27.07 14.54
N ARG A 121 -22.37 27.65 13.43
CA ARG A 121 -23.45 27.09 12.61
C ARG A 121 -22.92 25.87 11.87
N ARG A 122 -23.20 24.68 12.39
CA ARG A 122 -22.78 23.40 11.80
C ARG A 122 -23.96 22.67 11.19
N ILE A 123 -23.72 21.97 10.09
CA ILE A 123 -24.72 21.09 9.48
C ILE A 123 -24.37 19.66 9.89
N VAL A 124 -25.19 19.06 10.74
CA VAL A 124 -24.94 17.73 11.30
C VAL A 124 -25.94 16.71 10.77
N VAL A 125 -25.50 15.46 10.65
CA VAL A 125 -26.34 14.33 10.30
C VAL A 125 -27.20 13.96 11.50
N LYS A 126 -28.51 14.15 11.38
CA LYS A 126 -29.50 13.78 12.39
C LYS A 126 -29.93 12.32 12.27
N GLY A 127 -29.87 11.76 11.06
CA GLY A 127 -30.30 10.39 10.81
C GLY A 127 -30.12 9.94 9.38
N THR A 128 -30.11 8.62 9.20
CA THR A 128 -30.08 7.98 7.89
C THR A 128 -31.34 7.15 7.66
N LYS A 129 -31.89 7.24 6.45
CA LYS A 129 -33.12 6.56 6.05
C LYS A 129 -32.80 5.11 5.67
N ARG A 130 -33.41 4.16 6.39
CA ARG A 130 -33.26 2.72 6.11
C ARG A 130 -33.63 2.39 4.67
N GLY A 131 -32.83 1.52 4.05
CA GLY A 131 -33.04 1.10 2.66
C GLY A 131 -32.56 2.11 1.61
N LYS A 132 -32.00 3.26 2.03
CA LYS A 132 -31.36 4.22 1.13
C LYS A 132 -29.84 4.06 1.12
N TYR A 133 -29.22 4.73 0.16
CA TYR A 133 -27.79 4.59 -0.11
C TYR A 133 -26.93 4.99 1.08
N SER A 134 -27.27 6.07 1.80
CA SER A 134 -26.52 6.48 2.99
C SER A 134 -26.48 5.40 4.06
N PHE A 135 -27.54 4.60 4.19
CA PHE A 135 -27.64 3.52 5.17
C PHE A 135 -26.96 2.22 4.69
N ASN A 136 -27.01 1.93 3.39
CA ASN A 136 -26.57 0.64 2.85
C ASN A 136 -25.17 0.66 2.23
N SER A 137 -24.66 1.82 1.83
CA SER A 137 -23.55 1.94 0.90
C SER A 137 -22.55 3.03 1.24
N THR A 138 -22.74 3.73 2.37
CA THR A 138 -21.82 4.76 2.85
C THR A 138 -21.51 4.57 4.33
N ASP A 139 -20.43 5.19 4.79
CA ASP A 139 -20.06 5.23 6.19
C ASP A 139 -20.70 6.41 6.97
N ILE A 140 -21.72 7.09 6.40
CA ILE A 140 -22.41 8.21 7.04
C ILE A 140 -23.16 7.76 8.30
N HIS A 141 -22.91 8.43 9.42
CA HIS A 141 -23.57 8.18 10.70
C HIS A 141 -24.18 9.42 11.34
N GLU A 142 -25.11 9.19 12.27
CA GLU A 142 -25.65 10.24 13.14
C GLU A 142 -24.54 10.91 13.94
N GLY A 143 -24.49 12.24 13.89
CA GLY A 143 -23.46 13.06 14.52
C GLY A 143 -22.31 13.49 13.60
N ASP A 144 -22.20 12.93 12.39
CA ASP A 144 -21.23 13.41 11.41
C ASP A 144 -21.56 14.84 10.96
N GLU A 145 -20.52 15.63 10.65
CA GLU A 145 -20.64 17.01 10.18
C GLU A 145 -20.44 17.10 8.66
N LEU A 146 -21.36 17.76 7.97
CA LEU A 146 -21.18 18.08 6.55
C LEU A 146 -20.28 19.31 6.45
N LEU A 147 -19.09 19.12 5.85
CA LEU A 147 -18.10 20.19 5.68
C LEU A 147 -18.20 20.85 4.30
N GLN A 148 -18.28 20.05 3.25
CA GLN A 148 -18.23 20.52 1.86
C GLN A 148 -19.20 19.77 0.97
N ILE A 149 -19.65 20.43 -0.10
CA ILE A 149 -20.34 19.83 -1.24
C ILE A 149 -19.57 20.24 -2.49
N ASP A 150 -19.15 19.28 -3.30
CA ASP A 150 -18.41 19.52 -4.55
C ASP A 150 -17.18 20.46 -4.40
N GLY A 151 -16.54 20.43 -3.22
CA GLY A 151 -15.38 21.26 -2.89
C GLY A 151 -15.70 22.66 -2.34
N GLU A 152 -16.98 23.01 -2.20
CA GLU A 152 -17.43 24.27 -1.59
C GLU A 152 -17.84 24.03 -0.13
N TYR A 153 -17.27 24.83 0.80
CA TYR A 153 -17.62 24.75 2.22
C TYR A 153 -19.07 25.19 2.46
N VAL A 154 -19.78 24.42 3.29
CA VAL A 154 -21.18 24.73 3.64
C VAL A 154 -21.32 25.76 4.77
N SER A 155 -20.24 26.02 5.50
CA SER A 155 -20.11 27.08 6.50
C SER A 155 -18.91 27.97 6.14
N GLU A 156 -19.09 29.29 6.18
CA GLU A 156 -18.01 30.29 6.07
C GLU A 156 -17.26 30.49 7.40
#